data_AF-A0A497AUZ3-F1
#
_entry.id   AF-A0A497AUZ3-F1
#
_cell.length_a   1.000
_cell.length_b   1.000
_cell.length_c   1.000
_cell.angle_alpha   90.00
_cell.angle_beta   90.00
_cell.angle_gamma   90.00
#
_symmetry.space_group_name_H-M   'P 1'
#
loop_
_entity.id
_entity.type
_entity.pdbx_description
1 polymer ?
#
loop_
_entity_poly.entity_id
_entity_poly.type
_entity_poly.pdbx_seq_one_letter_code
_entity_poly.pdbx_strand_id
1 'polypeptide(L)'
;MRSQLSGKMFVLAAGVIAVTLLLLSGQTASSSGMMRECSNLEAGTGALAPSAHNFEVYNDPSWSGGWCYSDTPMSANIASSCNNKTSSVKLVGGWSVRLYNGQNQSGSSICFNRSDGNLNNNTYSNNSAMDNTISSFTLYHEMWCGGSPSPAYPLEVYNDASYSGSWCYSEKTMTANIASSCNDKVTSILLRPGWSIRVYRDTNQNGPSQCLNGSDSNLSNNTYDNGSAMNNTISSFVLYDEADCGGETPTPTPTNTPIPPPTVPYFSQIDPSWKNHPLRGSCSCKTIGRCGCTLTSAAMIFKYYGVDLTPASLSDCMGNKACPFYWWVAGSSCSNGEAQYEGKKDFSWSQLEYQLNHNNRPVILRLHRKHDHFVLVLSGSGSNPANYTIHDPGVIQGANMRLDAYTSKSWKLKNLYLYGGQPASNIVIAENSISISKALDFADAIQKVPPQSLVSVLETRQLSASSVVTGSVETYRMTAVTMTVQLTADSTAGNITEMLIWTDSMSSTTWLPYTTLVELPASEEIYVRFKDESQNISPSAFGTLFTQSGPSSFDVFLPMILKR
;
A
#
# COMPACT_ATOMS: atom_id res chain seq x y z
N MET A 1 33.25 -40.65 -59.41
CA MET A 1 33.09 -39.22 -59.12
C MET A 1 33.24 -39.02 -57.61
N ARG A 2 34.24 -38.23 -57.19
CA ARG A 2 34.58 -37.92 -55.79
C ARG A 2 34.00 -36.56 -55.41
N SER A 3 33.44 -36.41 -54.21
CA SER A 3 33.44 -35.15 -53.42
C SER A 3 33.16 -35.51 -51.94
N GLN A 4 34.17 -35.64 -51.09
CA GLN A 4 34.82 -34.60 -50.27
C GLN A 4 33.93 -34.09 -49.12
N LEU A 5 34.30 -34.62 -47.93
CA LEU A 5 33.90 -34.24 -46.57
C LEU A 5 34.57 -32.93 -46.14
N SER A 6 33.88 -32.12 -45.33
CA SER A 6 34.53 -31.21 -44.38
C SER A 6 33.68 -31.09 -43.11
N GLY A 7 34.13 -31.74 -42.04
CA GLY A 7 33.65 -31.54 -40.68
C GLY A 7 34.55 -30.54 -39.97
N LYS A 8 33.95 -29.56 -39.28
CA LYS A 8 34.65 -28.69 -38.34
C LYS A 8 34.38 -29.19 -36.92
N MET A 9 35.42 -29.73 -36.31
CA MET A 9 35.54 -30.15 -34.92
C MET A 9 36.09 -28.94 -34.14
N PHE A 10 35.36 -28.46 -33.13
CA PHE A 10 35.84 -27.42 -32.21
C PHE A 10 36.69 -28.08 -31.12
N VAL A 11 37.97 -27.70 -31.07
CA VAL A 11 38.93 -28.09 -30.04
C VAL A 11 38.88 -27.04 -28.92
N LEU A 12 38.52 -27.46 -27.70
CA LEU A 12 38.73 -26.68 -26.48
C LEU A 12 40.11 -27.04 -25.92
N ALA A 13 41.05 -26.11 -26.04
CA ALA A 13 42.38 -26.20 -25.44
C ALA A 13 42.28 -25.88 -23.94
N ALA A 14 42.72 -26.81 -23.10
CA ALA A 14 42.96 -26.59 -21.68
C ALA A 14 44.28 -25.81 -21.52
N GLY A 15 44.17 -24.52 -21.20
CA GLY A 15 45.29 -23.68 -20.78
C GLY A 15 45.48 -23.78 -19.27
N VAL A 16 46.55 -24.47 -18.85
CA VAL A 16 47.05 -24.46 -17.47
C VAL A 16 47.71 -23.10 -17.23
N ILE A 17 47.06 -22.22 -16.48
CA ILE A 17 47.69 -21.02 -15.92
C ILE A 17 48.24 -21.39 -14.55
N ALA A 18 49.56 -21.57 -14.49
CA ALA A 18 50.30 -21.59 -13.24
C ALA A 18 50.26 -20.19 -12.62
N VAL A 19 49.45 -20.01 -11.59
CA VAL A 19 49.49 -18.82 -10.74
C VAL A 19 50.62 -19.02 -9.73
N THR A 20 51.77 -18.42 -10.03
CA THR A 20 52.86 -18.25 -9.07
C THR A 20 52.36 -17.39 -7.92
N LEU A 21 52.19 -18.02 -6.76
CA LEU A 21 51.84 -17.37 -5.49
C LEU A 21 53.06 -16.54 -5.02
N LEU A 22 53.12 -15.27 -5.43
CA LEU A 22 54.01 -14.29 -4.80
C LEU A 22 53.37 -13.85 -3.47
N LEU A 23 53.92 -14.37 -2.37
CA LEU A 23 53.71 -13.85 -1.03
C LEU A 23 54.31 -12.45 -0.94
N LEU A 24 53.51 -11.43 -1.28
CA LEU A 24 53.74 -10.06 -0.83
C LEU A 24 53.10 -9.93 0.55
N SER A 25 53.93 -9.97 1.58
CA SER A 25 53.58 -9.57 2.94
C SER A 25 53.32 -8.05 2.95
N GLY A 26 52.15 -7.64 2.47
CA GLY A 26 51.61 -6.32 2.74
C GLY A 26 50.98 -6.33 4.12
N GLN A 27 51.70 -5.83 5.13
CA GLN A 27 51.10 -5.42 6.39
C GLN A 27 50.05 -4.35 6.09
N THR A 28 48.78 -4.74 6.03
CA THR A 28 47.67 -3.82 6.25
C THR A 28 47.65 -3.53 7.74
N ALA A 29 48.31 -2.44 8.13
CA ALA A 29 48.01 -1.80 9.39
C ALA A 29 46.54 -1.35 9.33
N SER A 30 45.64 -2.20 9.82
CA SER A 30 44.34 -1.77 10.31
C SER A 30 44.63 -0.88 11.51
N SER A 31 44.95 0.39 11.25
CA SER A 31 44.82 1.41 12.29
C SER A 31 43.34 1.45 12.59
N SER A 32 42.94 0.87 13.73
CA SER A 32 41.62 1.05 14.29
C SER A 32 41.38 2.55 14.32
N GLY A 33 40.57 3.05 13.39
CA GLY A 33 40.22 4.46 13.29
C GLY A 33 39.59 4.85 14.61
N MET A 34 40.35 5.52 15.47
CA MET A 34 39.83 6.12 16.69
C MET A 34 39.72 7.62 16.42
N MET A 35 38.68 8.22 16.97
CA MET A 35 38.59 9.67 17.09
C MET A 35 39.85 10.20 17.77
N ARG A 36 40.37 11.36 17.32
CA ARG A 36 41.59 11.92 17.91
C ARG A 36 41.23 12.69 19.18
N GLU A 37 42.05 12.52 20.22
CA GLU A 37 41.93 13.30 21.47
C GLU A 37 42.68 14.62 21.33
N CYS A 38 42.07 15.69 21.83
CA CYS A 38 42.79 16.91 22.15
C CYS A 38 42.88 17.02 23.67
N SER A 39 44.10 16.95 24.20
CA SER A 39 44.34 17.33 25.59
C SER A 39 44.03 18.81 25.76
N ASN A 40 43.44 19.18 26.90
CA ASN A 40 43.24 20.57 27.31
C ASN A 40 44.57 21.33 27.14
N LEU A 41 44.69 22.09 26.06
CA LEU A 41 45.75 23.09 25.94
C LEU A 41 45.43 24.13 27.01
N GLU A 42 46.18 24.05 28.12
CA GLU A 42 46.26 25.12 29.09
C GLU A 42 46.40 26.44 28.32
N ALA A 43 45.58 27.43 28.69
CA ALA A 43 45.56 28.75 28.08
C ALA A 43 46.92 29.44 28.26
N GLY A 44 47.87 29.10 27.38
CA GLY A 44 49.26 29.50 27.41
C GLY A 44 49.70 29.97 26.04
N THR A 45 49.53 31.27 25.80
CA THR A 45 50.25 32.10 24.81
C THR A 45 50.17 31.69 23.32
N GLY A 46 49.31 32.39 22.58
CA GLY A 46 49.66 32.91 21.24
C GLY A 46 49.72 31.94 20.06
N ALA A 47 49.07 30.78 20.11
CA ALA A 47 48.99 29.88 18.96
C ALA A 47 47.85 30.28 17.99
N LEU A 48 48.13 30.18 16.69
CA LEU A 48 47.21 30.38 15.57
C LEU A 48 45.86 29.72 15.86
N ALA A 49 44.74 30.42 15.54
CA ALA A 49 43.39 29.91 15.76
C ALA A 49 43.29 28.46 15.23
N PRO A 50 42.95 27.47 16.06
CA PRO A 50 42.86 26.09 15.62
C PRO A 50 41.90 26.00 14.43
N SER A 51 42.33 25.30 13.39
CA SER A 51 41.50 25.00 12.21
C SER A 51 40.22 24.34 12.70
N ALA A 52 39.06 24.88 12.32
CA ALA A 52 37.77 24.26 12.61
C ALA A 52 37.76 22.83 12.05
N HIS A 53 37.49 21.83 12.89
CA HIS A 53 37.42 20.44 12.48
C HIS A 53 36.04 20.14 11.88
N ASN A 54 35.95 19.13 11.01
CA ASN A 54 34.68 18.81 10.33
C ASN A 54 33.62 18.27 11.29
N PHE A 55 34.04 17.51 12.31
CA PHE A 55 33.20 16.98 13.37
C PHE A 55 33.93 17.00 14.71
N GLU A 56 33.33 17.66 15.70
CA GLU A 56 33.83 17.79 17.07
C GLU A 56 32.76 17.32 18.06
N VAL A 57 33.18 16.65 19.13
CA VAL A 57 32.35 16.32 20.30
C VAL A 57 32.97 16.93 21.55
N TYR A 58 32.12 17.43 22.43
CA TYR A 58 32.52 18.15 23.65
C TYR A 58 31.89 17.50 24.87
N ASN A 59 32.64 17.45 25.97
CA ASN A 59 32.20 16.81 27.20
C ASN A 59 31.14 17.61 27.94
N ASP A 60 31.12 18.93 27.76
CA ASP A 60 30.15 19.83 28.39
C ASP A 60 29.23 20.48 27.34
N PRO A 61 28.04 20.99 27.75
CA PRO A 61 27.20 21.78 26.86
C PRO A 61 27.88 23.07 26.36
N SER A 62 27.27 23.70 25.36
CA SER A 62 27.72 24.92 24.71
C SER A 62 29.14 24.82 24.12
N TRP A 63 29.51 23.64 23.62
CA TRP A 63 30.83 23.35 23.02
C TRP A 63 31.99 23.70 23.94
N SER A 64 31.91 23.25 25.20
CA SER A 64 32.91 23.50 26.23
C SER A 64 33.47 22.21 26.84
N GLY A 65 34.52 22.32 27.67
CA GLY A 65 35.16 21.17 28.31
C GLY A 65 36.19 20.45 27.44
N GLY A 66 36.51 19.20 27.83
CA GLY A 66 37.34 18.32 27.02
C GLY A 66 36.64 17.93 25.72
N TRP A 67 37.39 17.73 24.63
CA TRP A 67 36.81 17.49 23.31
C TRP A 67 37.63 16.53 22.45
N CYS A 68 36.96 15.93 21.47
CA CYS A 68 37.53 14.99 20.51
C CYS A 68 37.01 15.32 19.10
N TYR A 69 37.73 14.92 18.05
CA TYR A 69 37.35 15.26 16.67
C TYR A 69 37.68 14.21 15.62
N SER A 70 37.04 14.38 14.45
CA SER A 70 37.38 13.70 13.20
C SER A 70 37.21 14.63 12.01
N ASP A 71 38.11 14.54 11.04
CA ASP A 71 38.13 15.36 9.83
C ASP A 71 37.82 14.60 8.54
N THR A 72 37.69 13.28 8.60
CA THR A 72 37.50 12.44 7.40
C THR A 72 36.33 11.48 7.57
N PRO A 73 35.56 11.18 6.51
CA PRO A 73 34.48 10.20 6.59
C PRO A 73 35.00 8.85 7.08
N MET A 74 34.42 8.34 8.16
CA MET A 74 34.87 7.10 8.80
C MET A 74 33.82 6.57 9.78
N SER A 75 33.92 5.28 10.11
CA SER A 75 33.24 4.67 11.26
C SER A 75 34.28 4.36 12.34
N ALA A 76 34.04 4.86 13.55
CA ALA A 76 35.00 4.77 14.65
C ALA A 76 34.33 4.79 16.02
N ASN A 77 35.06 4.31 17.03
CA ASN A 77 34.68 4.54 18.44
C ASN A 77 35.07 5.96 18.86
N ILE A 78 34.29 6.53 19.77
CA ILE A 78 34.65 7.77 20.44
C ILE A 78 35.89 7.50 21.30
N ALA A 79 36.85 8.43 21.30
CA ALA A 79 38.05 8.29 22.11
C ALA A 79 37.71 8.17 23.60
N SER A 80 38.53 7.47 24.38
CA SER A 80 38.21 7.16 25.78
C SER A 80 38.02 8.41 26.66
N SER A 81 38.66 9.53 26.32
CA SER A 81 38.46 10.83 26.98
C SER A 81 37.08 11.45 26.77
N CYS A 82 36.37 11.13 25.68
CA CYS A 82 35.03 11.64 25.35
C CYS A 82 33.92 10.58 25.36
N ASN A 83 34.29 9.30 25.39
CA ASN A 83 33.37 8.17 25.35
C ASN A 83 32.44 8.17 26.59
N ASN A 84 31.13 8.16 26.36
CA ASN A 84 30.10 8.31 27.39
C ASN A 84 30.26 9.58 28.24
N LYS A 85 30.77 10.65 27.64
CA LYS A 85 30.89 11.98 28.25
C LYS A 85 30.42 13.12 27.36
N THR A 86 30.05 12.82 26.11
CA THR A 86 29.70 13.86 25.13
C THR A 86 28.35 14.51 25.47
N SER A 87 28.36 15.84 25.60
CA SER A 87 27.19 16.67 25.92
C SER A 87 26.90 17.77 24.88
N SER A 88 27.79 17.99 23.91
CA SER A 88 27.50 18.81 22.73
C SER A 88 28.31 18.36 21.49
N VAL A 89 27.80 18.67 20.30
CA VAL A 89 28.35 18.25 19.00
C VAL A 89 28.49 19.49 18.11
N LYS A 90 29.59 19.57 17.37
CA LYS A 90 29.79 20.62 16.36
C LYS A 90 30.11 19.98 15.01
N LEU A 91 29.46 20.47 13.96
CA LEU A 91 29.62 20.00 12.59
C LEU A 91 29.79 21.20 11.66
N VAL A 92 30.70 21.05 10.70
CA VAL A 92 30.81 21.99 9.57
C VAL A 92 29.68 21.73 8.57
N GLY A 93 29.19 22.79 7.93
CA GLY A 93 28.15 22.67 6.90
C GLY A 93 28.55 21.70 5.78
N GLY A 94 27.60 20.87 5.34
CA GLY A 94 27.83 19.82 4.34
C GLY A 94 28.27 18.46 4.91
N TRP A 95 28.50 18.37 6.22
CA TRP A 95 28.82 17.13 6.91
C TRP A 95 27.64 16.62 7.74
N SER A 96 27.60 15.31 7.94
CA SER A 96 26.67 14.68 8.87
C SER A 96 27.33 13.53 9.61
N VAL A 97 26.84 13.23 10.80
CA VAL A 97 27.37 12.17 11.66
C VAL A 97 26.22 11.36 12.27
N ARG A 98 26.31 10.05 12.17
CA ARG A 98 25.44 9.13 12.89
C ARG A 98 26.14 8.75 14.20
N LEU A 99 25.49 9.02 15.32
CA LEU A 99 26.01 8.77 16.66
C LEU A 99 25.29 7.57 17.27
N TYR A 100 26.04 6.69 17.94
CA TYR A 100 25.56 5.43 18.50
C TYR A 100 25.87 5.36 19.99
N ASN A 101 24.95 4.78 20.78
CA ASN A 101 25.18 4.55 22.21
C ASN A 101 26.04 3.31 22.51
N GLY A 102 26.26 2.43 21.53
CA GLY A 102 27.17 1.29 21.62
C GLY A 102 28.49 1.54 20.91
N GLN A 103 29.51 0.76 21.25
CA GLN A 103 30.77 0.71 20.50
C GLN A 103 30.58 -0.01 19.16
N ASN A 104 31.47 0.24 18.20
CA ASN A 104 31.49 -0.40 16.88
C ASN A 104 30.16 -0.25 16.13
N GLN A 105 29.58 0.95 16.17
CA GLN A 105 28.32 1.30 15.50
C GLN A 105 27.13 0.40 15.94
N SER A 106 27.17 -0.09 17.17
CA SER A 106 26.09 -0.90 17.75
C SER A 106 25.10 -0.07 18.57
N GLY A 107 23.94 -0.65 18.85
CA GLY A 107 22.91 -0.03 19.68
C GLY A 107 22.03 0.98 18.93
N SER A 108 21.36 1.85 19.69
CA SER A 108 20.47 2.86 19.13
C SER A 108 21.28 4.02 18.58
N SER A 109 20.78 4.62 17.49
CA SER A 109 21.49 5.69 16.80
C SER A 109 20.57 6.83 16.39
N ILE A 110 21.18 7.98 16.11
CA ILE A 110 20.55 9.17 15.54
C ILE A 110 21.56 9.87 14.63
N CYS A 111 21.06 10.54 13.58
CA CYS A 111 21.88 11.29 12.65
C CYS A 111 21.79 12.80 12.95
N PHE A 112 22.94 13.45 13.01
CA PHE A 112 23.09 14.90 13.08
C PHE A 112 23.69 15.40 11.77
N ASN A 113 23.17 16.49 11.23
CA ASN A 113 23.74 17.18 10.06
C ASN A 113 24.08 18.64 10.33
N ARG A 114 24.15 18.99 11.61
CA ARG A 114 24.44 20.33 12.12
C ARG A 114 24.89 20.24 13.57
N SER A 115 25.53 21.30 14.02
CA SER A 115 25.94 21.46 15.41
C SER A 115 24.74 21.48 16.35
N ASP A 116 24.91 20.87 17.52
CA ASP A 116 23.97 20.92 18.64
C ASP A 116 24.74 21.28 19.92
N GLY A 117 24.37 22.39 20.54
CA GLY A 117 25.03 22.89 21.74
C GLY A 117 24.63 22.18 23.03
N ASN A 118 23.62 21.31 23.04
CA ASN A 118 23.18 20.66 24.28
C ASN A 118 22.44 19.35 24.02
N LEU A 119 23.10 18.21 24.23
CA LEU A 119 22.50 16.89 23.98
C LEU A 119 21.51 16.40 25.05
N ASN A 120 21.30 17.15 26.13
CA ASN A 120 20.31 16.79 27.17
C ASN A 120 18.86 16.83 26.67
N ASN A 121 18.59 17.53 25.56
CA ASN A 121 17.27 17.57 24.92
C ASN A 121 17.13 16.52 23.79
N ASN A 122 18.14 15.68 23.59
CA ASN A 122 18.19 14.71 22.52
C ASN A 122 18.00 13.28 23.04
N THR A 123 17.39 12.47 22.19
CA THR A 123 17.19 11.04 22.42
C THR A 123 17.60 10.26 21.19
N TYR A 124 18.05 9.02 21.37
CA TYR A 124 18.21 8.11 20.25
C TYR A 124 16.85 7.69 19.67
N SER A 125 16.88 6.94 18.58
CA SER A 125 15.72 6.35 17.91
C SER A 125 14.81 5.48 18.79
N ASN A 126 15.29 5.00 19.95
CA ASN A 126 14.53 4.24 20.93
C ASN A 126 14.05 5.10 22.14
N ASN A 127 14.09 6.44 22.02
CA ASN A 127 13.78 7.41 23.07
C ASN A 127 14.69 7.40 24.31
N SER A 128 15.79 6.64 24.35
CA SER A 128 16.75 6.76 25.46
C SER A 128 17.54 8.07 25.37
N ALA A 129 17.84 8.68 26.51
CA ALA A 129 18.62 9.92 26.59
C ALA A 129 19.98 9.81 25.89
N MET A 130 20.40 10.88 25.21
CA MET A 130 21.62 10.90 24.41
C MET A 130 22.84 11.46 25.15
N ASP A 131 22.61 12.45 26.01
CA ASP A 131 23.66 13.09 26.81
C ASP A 131 24.51 12.07 27.56
N ASN A 132 25.84 12.20 27.49
CA ASN A 132 26.79 11.35 28.20
C ASN A 132 26.70 9.83 27.89
N THR A 133 26.15 9.42 26.73
CA THR A 133 26.01 7.99 26.37
C THR A 133 26.64 7.59 25.04
N ILE A 134 27.19 8.54 24.28
CA ILE A 134 27.71 8.27 22.93
C ILE A 134 29.03 7.51 23.02
N SER A 135 29.09 6.37 22.30
CA SER A 135 30.24 5.47 22.31
C SER A 135 30.90 5.26 20.95
N SER A 136 30.17 5.44 19.84
CA SER A 136 30.76 5.38 18.50
C SER A 136 30.00 6.25 17.50
N PHE A 137 30.59 6.44 16.31
CA PHE A 137 30.04 7.26 15.25
C PHE A 137 30.33 6.71 13.85
N THR A 138 29.57 7.22 12.88
CA THR A 138 29.91 7.20 11.44
C THR A 138 29.80 8.63 10.91
N LEU A 139 30.90 9.17 10.39
CA LEU A 139 30.98 10.51 9.80
C LEU A 139 30.87 10.43 8.27
N TYR A 140 30.08 11.32 7.69
CA TYR A 140 29.78 11.40 6.26
C TYR A 140 30.10 12.80 5.73
N HIS A 141 30.63 12.88 4.52
CA HIS A 141 30.79 14.13 3.77
C HIS A 141 29.57 14.35 2.85
N GLU A 142 28.39 14.28 3.46
CA GLU A 142 27.09 14.47 2.84
C GLU A 142 26.16 15.12 3.87
N MET A 143 25.10 15.80 3.41
CA MET A 143 24.14 16.46 4.31
C MET A 143 23.33 15.49 5.20
N TRP A 144 23.38 14.18 4.94
CA TRP A 144 22.61 13.18 5.68
C TRP A 144 23.40 11.88 5.81
N CYS A 145 23.17 11.14 6.89
CA CYS A 145 23.95 9.96 7.25
C CYS A 145 23.64 8.73 6.39
N GLY A 146 24.10 8.74 5.13
CA GLY A 146 24.01 7.62 4.18
C GLY A 146 22.61 7.38 3.62
N GLY A 147 21.74 8.40 3.56
CA GLY A 147 20.38 8.24 3.05
C GLY A 147 19.41 9.34 3.45
N SER A 148 18.14 8.96 3.66
CA SER A 148 17.02 9.87 3.93
C SER A 148 17.24 10.74 5.18
N PRO A 149 16.70 11.96 5.19
CA PRO A 149 16.89 12.91 6.28
C PRO A 149 16.33 12.40 7.59
N SER A 150 17.09 12.62 8.67
CA SER A 150 16.67 12.37 10.05
C SER A 150 16.65 13.71 10.75
N PRO A 151 15.54 14.10 11.39
CA PRO A 151 15.50 15.36 12.10
C PRO A 151 16.31 15.27 13.39
N ALA A 152 16.98 16.36 13.75
CA ALA A 152 17.58 16.52 15.08
C ALA A 152 16.49 16.89 16.11
N TYR A 153 15.48 17.68 15.71
CA TYR A 153 14.40 18.10 16.59
C TYR A 153 13.12 17.26 16.39
N PRO A 154 12.18 17.26 17.33
CA PRO A 154 10.87 16.66 17.11
C PRO A 154 10.15 17.13 15.85
N LEU A 155 10.26 18.43 15.54
CA LEU A 155 9.71 19.05 14.34
C LEU A 155 10.73 19.98 13.72
N GLU A 156 10.92 19.85 12.41
CA GLU A 156 11.61 20.81 11.55
C GLU A 156 10.72 21.14 10.35
N VAL A 157 10.61 22.43 10.03
CA VAL A 157 9.89 22.92 8.85
C VAL A 157 10.83 23.73 7.99
N TYR A 158 10.72 23.56 6.67
CA TYR A 158 11.66 24.11 5.70
C TYR A 158 10.93 24.96 4.67
N ASN A 159 11.58 26.05 4.27
CA ASN A 159 11.03 26.98 3.29
C ASN A 159 11.13 26.47 1.84
N ASP A 160 12.00 25.50 1.58
CA ASP A 160 12.12 24.85 0.28
C ASP A 160 11.75 23.36 0.38
N ALA A 161 11.51 22.73 -0.78
CA ALA A 161 11.25 21.30 -0.86
C ALA A 161 12.49 20.47 -0.50
N SER A 162 12.29 19.18 -0.26
CA SER A 162 13.35 18.22 0.05
C SER A 162 14.20 18.61 1.26
N TYR A 163 13.56 19.26 2.25
CA TYR A 163 14.18 19.62 3.54
C TYR A 163 15.38 20.55 3.37
N SER A 164 15.25 21.54 2.49
CA SER A 164 16.31 22.49 2.15
C SER A 164 15.91 23.94 2.46
N GLY A 165 16.86 24.86 2.32
CA GLY A 165 16.62 26.29 2.55
C GLY A 165 16.65 26.72 4.02
N SER A 166 16.02 27.87 4.29
CA SER A 166 15.80 28.35 5.66
C SER A 166 14.78 27.46 6.37
N TRP A 167 14.92 27.31 7.69
CA TRP A 167 14.10 26.40 8.47
C TRP A 167 13.75 26.96 9.85
N CYS A 168 12.73 26.37 10.46
CA CYS A 168 12.29 26.61 11.84
C CYS A 168 12.06 25.25 12.52
N TYR A 169 12.03 25.23 13.85
CA TYR A 169 11.88 23.97 14.60
C TYR A 169 11.13 24.14 15.92
N SER A 170 10.74 23.01 16.48
CA SER A 170 10.25 22.90 17.85
C SER A 170 10.94 21.75 18.57
N GLU A 171 11.32 21.97 19.83
CA GLU A 171 12.05 21.01 20.68
C GLU A 171 11.13 20.11 21.51
N LYS A 172 9.84 20.44 21.61
CA LYS A 172 8.88 19.74 22.48
C LYS A 172 7.46 19.90 21.97
N THR A 173 6.55 19.13 22.54
CA THR A 173 5.11 19.30 22.32
C THR A 173 4.70 20.73 22.64
N MET A 174 3.95 21.34 21.73
CA MET A 174 3.47 22.71 21.91
C MET A 174 2.36 23.05 20.92
N THR A 175 1.61 24.09 21.29
CA THR A 175 0.66 24.79 20.42
C THR A 175 1.24 26.18 20.14
N ALA A 176 1.50 26.51 18.88
CA ALA A 176 2.18 27.75 18.53
C ALA A 176 1.91 28.24 17.11
N ASN A 177 2.18 29.52 16.87
CA ASN A 177 2.28 30.07 15.52
C ASN A 177 3.64 29.73 14.90
N ILE A 178 3.69 29.62 13.58
CA ILE A 178 4.96 29.49 12.86
C ILE A 178 5.74 30.78 13.04
N ALA A 179 7.05 30.67 13.30
CA ALA A 179 7.93 31.83 13.40
C ALA A 179 7.86 32.67 12.11
N SER A 180 7.91 33.99 12.24
CA SER A 180 7.74 34.93 11.11
C SER A 180 8.70 34.69 9.93
N SER A 181 9.87 34.09 10.17
CA SER A 181 10.82 33.67 9.12
C SER A 181 10.33 32.51 8.24
N CYS A 182 9.43 31.67 8.76
CA CYS A 182 8.88 30.49 8.07
C CYS A 182 7.36 30.59 7.80
N ASN A 183 6.66 31.57 8.39
CA ASN A 183 5.21 31.73 8.24
C ASN A 183 4.83 31.87 6.76
N ASP A 184 3.86 31.07 6.30
CA ASP A 184 3.40 31.02 4.90
C ASP A 184 4.52 30.74 3.88
N LYS A 185 5.59 30.05 4.30
CA LYS A 185 6.71 29.66 3.44
C LYS A 185 7.05 28.18 3.55
N VAL A 186 6.40 27.44 4.45
CA VAL A 186 6.70 26.03 4.67
C VAL A 186 6.35 25.22 3.42
N THR A 187 7.36 24.56 2.86
CA THR A 187 7.28 23.72 1.66
C THR A 187 7.64 22.25 1.96
N SER A 188 8.36 21.96 3.05
CA SER A 188 8.58 20.59 3.52
C SER A 188 8.66 20.51 5.04
N ILE A 189 8.31 19.34 5.60
CA ILE A 189 8.19 19.09 7.05
C ILE A 189 8.94 17.80 7.38
N LEU A 190 9.88 17.85 8.31
CA LEU A 190 10.61 16.69 8.80
C LEU A 190 10.22 16.43 10.26
N LEU A 191 9.62 15.25 10.53
CA LEU A 191 9.13 14.85 11.84
C LEU A 191 9.98 13.71 12.40
N ARG A 192 10.23 13.76 13.72
CA ARG A 192 10.87 12.66 14.43
C ARG A 192 9.94 11.43 14.39
N PRO A 193 10.45 10.21 14.16
CA PRO A 193 9.64 9.01 14.20
C PRO A 193 8.81 8.92 15.49
N GLY A 194 7.52 8.62 15.36
CA GLY A 194 6.58 8.54 16.48
C GLY A 194 5.97 9.87 16.92
N TRP A 195 6.33 10.99 16.29
CA TRP A 195 5.70 12.29 16.49
C TRP A 195 4.72 12.61 15.37
N SER A 196 3.78 13.51 15.65
CA SER A 196 2.80 14.01 14.69
C SER A 196 2.57 15.50 14.87
N ILE A 197 2.11 16.15 13.81
CA ILE A 197 1.81 17.58 13.81
C ILE A 197 0.46 17.85 13.14
N ARG A 198 -0.38 18.64 13.80
CA ARG A 198 -1.54 19.25 13.16
C ARG A 198 -1.16 20.66 12.73
N VAL A 199 -1.14 20.90 11.43
CA VAL A 199 -0.86 22.21 10.85
C VAL A 199 -2.15 22.93 10.51
N TYR A 200 -2.14 24.25 10.61
CA TYR A 200 -3.28 25.12 10.37
C TYR A 200 -2.88 26.22 9.41
N ARG A 201 -3.80 26.55 8.49
CA ARG A 201 -3.59 27.61 7.51
C ARG A 201 -3.49 28.98 8.16
N ASP A 202 -4.31 29.25 9.17
CA ASP A 202 -4.40 30.56 9.79
C ASP A 202 -3.68 30.57 11.15
N THR A 203 -3.39 31.75 11.70
CA THR A 203 -2.72 31.88 13.01
C THR A 203 -3.65 31.45 14.16
N ASN A 204 -3.04 31.09 15.29
CA ASN A 204 -3.70 30.67 16.53
C ASN A 204 -4.63 29.46 16.34
N GLN A 205 -4.15 28.46 15.59
CA GLN A 205 -4.84 27.20 15.32
C GLN A 205 -6.23 27.39 14.69
N ASN A 206 -6.37 28.42 13.85
CA ASN A 206 -7.61 28.71 13.15
C ASN A 206 -7.57 28.23 11.69
N GLY A 207 -8.76 28.19 11.10
CA GLY A 207 -8.94 27.85 9.70
C GLY A 207 -8.81 26.35 9.43
N PRO A 208 -8.67 25.98 8.14
CA PRO A 208 -8.47 24.59 7.74
C PRO A 208 -7.19 24.03 8.35
N SER A 209 -7.25 22.76 8.76
CA SER A 209 -6.13 22.06 9.36
C SER A 209 -5.86 20.73 8.64
N GLN A 210 -4.73 20.10 8.94
CA GLN A 210 -4.44 18.73 8.53
C GLN A 210 -3.47 18.12 9.54
N CYS A 211 -3.69 16.86 9.89
CA CYS A 211 -2.74 16.09 10.68
C CYS A 211 -1.72 15.39 9.74
N LEU A 212 -0.44 15.47 10.11
CA LEU A 212 0.67 14.80 9.44
C LEU A 212 1.36 13.89 10.47
N ASN A 213 1.36 12.58 10.19
CA ASN A 213 1.92 11.54 11.06
C ASN A 213 3.34 11.11 10.66
N GLY A 214 4.00 11.92 9.82
CA GLY A 214 5.32 11.62 9.30
C GLY A 214 5.89 12.77 8.47
N SER A 215 7.16 12.67 8.15
CA SER A 215 7.86 13.64 7.31
C SER A 215 7.28 13.69 5.90
N ASP A 216 7.24 14.89 5.33
CA ASP A 216 6.83 15.17 3.97
C ASP A 216 7.86 16.08 3.29
N SER A 217 8.48 15.58 2.21
CA SER A 217 9.51 16.31 1.47
C SER A 217 8.94 17.37 0.54
N ASN A 218 7.63 17.40 0.29
CA ASN A 218 7.01 18.32 -0.64
C ASN A 218 5.52 18.53 -0.35
N LEU A 219 5.17 19.67 0.23
CA LEU A 219 3.79 20.00 0.56
C LEU A 219 2.94 20.46 -0.64
N SER A 220 3.51 20.60 -1.84
CA SER A 220 2.75 21.02 -3.04
C SER A 220 1.67 20.03 -3.47
N ASN A 221 1.77 18.77 -3.03
CA ASN A 221 0.75 17.73 -3.25
C ASN A 221 -0.16 17.52 -2.03
N ASN A 222 -0.16 18.44 -1.07
CA ASN A 222 -0.93 18.31 0.16
C ASN A 222 -2.05 19.34 0.20
N THR A 223 -3.16 18.96 0.83
CA THR A 223 -4.30 19.83 1.08
C THR A 223 -4.69 19.77 2.55
N TYR A 224 -5.33 20.83 3.04
CA TYR A 224 -6.03 20.79 4.33
C TYR A 224 -7.30 19.94 4.24
N ASP A 225 -7.91 19.62 5.39
CA ASP A 225 -9.16 18.86 5.50
C ASP A 225 -10.30 19.42 4.61
N ASN A 226 -10.27 20.72 4.29
CA ASN A 226 -11.25 21.37 3.41
C ASN A 226 -10.89 21.36 1.91
N GLY A 227 -9.80 20.70 1.51
CA GLY A 227 -9.31 20.61 0.14
C GLY A 227 -8.49 21.80 -0.36
N SER A 228 -8.27 22.85 0.46
CA SER A 228 -7.38 23.95 0.06
C SER A 228 -5.90 23.55 0.10
N ALA A 229 -5.08 24.11 -0.80
CA ALA A 229 -3.67 23.77 -0.91
C ALA A 229 -2.88 24.14 0.37
N MET A 230 -1.98 23.26 0.80
CA MET A 230 -1.21 23.43 2.05
C MET A 230 0.12 24.18 1.85
N ASN A 231 0.79 23.96 0.72
CA ASN A 231 2.11 24.53 0.44
C ASN A 231 2.15 26.06 0.57
N ASN A 232 3.14 26.59 1.32
CA ASN A 232 3.30 28.04 1.54
C ASN A 232 2.08 28.74 2.16
N THR A 233 1.32 28.02 3.00
CA THR A 233 0.14 28.61 3.67
C THR A 233 0.03 28.25 5.15
N ILE A 234 0.99 27.51 5.71
CA ILE A 234 0.93 27.10 7.11
C ILE A 234 1.34 28.28 7.99
N SER A 235 0.45 28.68 8.91
CA SER A 235 0.69 29.78 9.84
C SER A 235 0.69 29.37 11.31
N SER A 236 0.14 28.21 11.68
CA SER A 236 0.22 27.70 13.05
C SER A 236 0.15 26.18 13.14
N PHE A 237 0.50 25.63 14.31
CA PHE A 237 0.54 24.19 14.51
C PHE A 237 0.24 23.77 15.95
N VAL A 238 -0.06 22.48 16.11
CA VAL A 238 0.03 21.72 17.37
C VAL A 238 0.94 20.52 17.12
N LEU A 239 1.96 20.36 17.95
CA LEU A 239 2.94 19.28 17.86
C LEU A 239 2.75 18.30 19.02
N TYR A 240 2.73 17.01 18.70
CA TYR A 240 2.44 15.92 19.62
C TYR A 240 3.60 14.91 19.62
N ASP A 241 3.92 14.37 20.80
CA ASP A 241 4.90 13.30 21.02
C ASP A 241 4.30 11.91 20.86
N GLU A 242 3.15 11.85 20.19
CA GLU A 242 2.41 10.66 19.82
C GLU A 242 2.33 10.56 18.29
N ALA A 243 2.16 9.35 17.78
CA ALA A 243 2.14 9.07 16.34
C ALA A 243 0.93 9.69 15.61
N ASP A 244 -0.08 10.12 16.36
CA ASP A 244 -1.29 10.79 15.87
C ASP A 244 -1.48 12.11 16.62
N CYS A 245 -2.17 13.08 15.99
CA CYS A 245 -2.28 14.46 16.49
C CYS A 245 -3.15 14.62 17.75
N GLY A 246 -2.73 13.98 18.85
CA GLY A 246 -3.31 14.03 20.19
C GLY A 246 -4.78 13.70 20.20
N GLY A 247 -5.12 12.53 19.65
CA GLY A 247 -6.49 12.07 19.46
C GLY A 247 -7.41 12.57 20.57
N GLU A 248 -8.35 13.45 20.22
CA GLU A 248 -9.49 13.69 21.09
C GLU A 248 -10.18 12.33 21.27
N THR A 249 -9.86 11.69 22.39
CA THR A 249 -10.72 10.70 22.97
C THR A 249 -11.80 11.53 23.67
N PRO A 250 -13.06 11.54 23.19
CA PRO A 250 -14.09 12.41 23.75
C PRO A 250 -14.30 12.09 25.25
N THR A 251 -14.25 13.12 26.09
CA THR A 251 -14.62 13.08 27.53
C THR A 251 -16.11 12.71 27.66
N PRO A 252 -16.53 11.88 28.65
CA PRO A 252 -17.76 11.10 28.59
C PRO A 252 -19.01 11.94 28.80
N THR A 253 -19.58 12.42 27.71
CA THR A 253 -21.03 12.41 27.49
C THR A 253 -21.43 10.95 27.24
N PRO A 254 -22.53 10.41 27.80
CA PRO A 254 -22.87 8.98 27.78
C PRO A 254 -22.49 8.31 26.45
N THR A 255 -21.53 7.40 26.57
CA THR A 255 -20.68 6.87 25.51
C THR A 255 -21.47 6.05 24.49
N ASN A 256 -21.74 6.62 23.32
CA ASN A 256 -21.79 5.85 22.09
C ASN A 256 -20.36 5.70 21.61
N THR A 257 -19.78 4.51 21.81
CA THR A 257 -18.51 4.11 21.20
C THR A 257 -18.51 4.56 19.74
N PRO A 258 -17.48 5.29 19.26
CA PRO A 258 -17.35 5.58 17.83
C PRO A 258 -17.35 4.23 17.11
N ILE A 259 -18.47 3.95 16.46
CA ILE A 259 -18.64 2.76 15.66
C ILE A 259 -17.53 2.86 14.61
N PRO A 260 -16.63 1.85 14.49
CA PRO A 260 -15.64 1.86 13.42
C PRO A 260 -16.37 2.12 12.09
N PRO A 261 -15.80 2.88 11.15
CA PRO A 261 -16.45 3.05 9.86
C PRO A 261 -16.78 1.66 9.30
N PRO A 262 -18.01 1.44 8.78
CA PRO A 262 -18.41 0.13 8.31
C PRO A 262 -17.41 -0.40 7.31
N THR A 263 -16.91 -1.60 7.60
CA THR A 263 -15.97 -2.26 6.71
C THR A 263 -16.73 -2.71 5.47
N VAL A 264 -16.28 -2.29 4.30
CA VAL A 264 -16.86 -2.75 3.04
C VAL A 264 -16.59 -4.24 2.88
N PRO A 265 -17.63 -5.09 2.81
CA PRO A 265 -17.44 -6.52 2.64
C PRO A 265 -16.88 -6.83 1.25
N TYR A 266 -16.15 -7.93 1.16
CA TYR A 266 -15.62 -8.41 -0.10
C TYR A 266 -16.48 -9.55 -0.66
N PHE A 267 -16.84 -9.44 -1.93
CA PHE A 267 -17.47 -10.51 -2.70
C PHE A 267 -16.67 -10.77 -3.98
N SER A 268 -16.36 -12.04 -4.23
CA SER A 268 -15.81 -12.50 -5.51
C SER A 268 -16.94 -12.91 -6.44
N GLN A 269 -16.95 -12.49 -7.71
CA GLN A 269 -17.94 -12.98 -8.67
C GLN A 269 -17.75 -14.46 -9.01
N ILE A 270 -16.54 -14.98 -8.80
CA ILE A 270 -16.17 -16.38 -9.04
C ILE A 270 -16.27 -17.25 -7.78
N ASP A 271 -16.93 -16.76 -6.73
CA ASP A 271 -17.26 -17.57 -5.55
C ASP A 271 -18.13 -18.78 -5.95
N PRO A 272 -17.78 -20.02 -5.54
CA PRO A 272 -18.55 -21.22 -5.86
C PRO A 272 -20.05 -21.13 -5.54
N SER A 273 -20.42 -20.35 -4.52
CA SER A 273 -21.80 -20.18 -4.05
C SER A 273 -22.71 -19.51 -5.08
N TRP A 274 -22.15 -18.69 -5.99
CA TRP A 274 -22.95 -17.98 -7.01
C TRP A 274 -22.31 -17.85 -8.39
N LYS A 275 -21.08 -18.33 -8.62
CA LYS A 275 -20.41 -18.20 -9.94
C LYS A 275 -21.21 -18.84 -11.08
N ASN A 276 -21.96 -19.89 -10.77
CA ASN A 276 -22.84 -20.59 -11.72
C ASN A 276 -24.28 -20.06 -11.73
N HIS A 277 -24.62 -19.14 -10.83
CA HIS A 277 -25.96 -18.56 -10.77
C HIS A 277 -26.21 -17.72 -12.03
N PRO A 278 -27.44 -17.74 -12.61
CA PRO A 278 -27.78 -16.91 -13.76
C PRO A 278 -27.52 -15.43 -13.50
N LEU A 279 -26.81 -14.78 -14.42
CA LEU A 279 -26.79 -13.34 -14.53
C LEU A 279 -28.01 -12.95 -15.36
N ARG A 280 -29.09 -12.53 -14.67
CA ARG A 280 -30.40 -12.30 -15.30
C ARG A 280 -30.32 -11.22 -16.39
N GLY A 281 -31.21 -11.28 -17.37
CA GLY A 281 -31.22 -10.36 -18.52
C GLY A 281 -30.71 -10.98 -19.81
N SER A 282 -30.22 -10.14 -20.73
CA SER A 282 -30.01 -10.50 -22.14
C SER A 282 -28.54 -10.63 -22.54
N CYS A 283 -27.60 -10.61 -21.59
CA CYS A 283 -26.18 -10.73 -21.91
C CYS A 283 -25.77 -12.13 -22.36
N SER A 284 -24.71 -12.20 -23.17
CA SER A 284 -24.17 -13.43 -23.76
C SER A 284 -23.51 -14.38 -22.76
N CYS A 285 -23.03 -13.86 -21.63
CA CYS A 285 -22.21 -14.59 -20.66
C CYS A 285 -22.98 -15.47 -19.66
N LYS A 286 -24.30 -15.34 -19.56
CA LYS A 286 -25.23 -16.23 -18.85
C LYS A 286 -25.09 -16.34 -17.32
N THR A 287 -23.90 -16.29 -16.73
CA THR A 287 -23.67 -16.50 -15.29
C THR A 287 -22.91 -15.35 -14.63
N ILE A 288 -23.04 -15.23 -13.31
CA ILE A 288 -22.34 -14.22 -12.51
C ILE A 288 -20.82 -14.41 -12.60
N GLY A 289 -20.32 -15.65 -12.51
CA GLY A 289 -18.88 -15.94 -12.60
C GLY A 289 -18.26 -15.43 -13.89
N ARG A 290 -19.01 -15.44 -15.00
CA ARG A 290 -18.49 -15.06 -16.32
C ARG A 290 -18.54 -13.56 -16.61
N CYS A 291 -19.37 -12.77 -15.93
CA CYS A 291 -19.66 -11.36 -16.29
C CYS A 291 -20.11 -10.44 -15.15
N GLY A 292 -20.11 -10.94 -13.92
CA GLY A 292 -20.78 -10.31 -12.80
C GLY A 292 -20.02 -9.16 -12.16
N CYS A 293 -18.92 -8.65 -12.71
CA CYS A 293 -18.06 -7.67 -12.02
C CYS A 293 -18.81 -6.42 -11.57
N THR A 294 -19.68 -5.86 -12.43
CA THR A 294 -20.54 -4.71 -12.08
C THR A 294 -21.53 -5.06 -10.97
N LEU A 295 -22.23 -6.18 -11.12
CA LEU A 295 -23.26 -6.66 -10.19
C LEU A 295 -22.67 -6.97 -8.81
N THR A 296 -21.54 -7.67 -8.77
CA THR A 296 -20.82 -8.02 -7.54
C THR A 296 -20.26 -6.78 -6.85
N SER A 297 -19.74 -5.81 -7.60
CA SER A 297 -19.33 -4.51 -7.04
C SER A 297 -20.49 -3.73 -6.42
N ALA A 298 -21.67 -3.78 -7.04
CA ALA A 298 -22.88 -3.19 -6.49
C ALA A 298 -23.38 -3.94 -5.24
N ALA A 299 -23.30 -5.26 -5.20
CA ALA A 299 -23.64 -6.02 -3.99
C ALA A 299 -22.75 -5.62 -2.78
N MET A 300 -21.45 -5.40 -3.01
CA MET A 300 -20.53 -4.91 -1.97
C MET A 300 -20.91 -3.51 -1.47
N ILE A 301 -21.25 -2.57 -2.38
CA ILE A 301 -21.64 -1.20 -1.98
C ILE A 301 -23.01 -1.19 -1.26
N PHE A 302 -23.94 -2.07 -1.64
CA PHE A 302 -25.26 -2.16 -1.00
C PHE A 302 -25.13 -2.67 0.43
N LYS A 303 -24.29 -3.69 0.65
CA LYS A 303 -24.02 -4.18 2.00
C LYS A 303 -23.28 -3.14 2.86
N TYR A 304 -22.42 -2.31 2.27
CA TYR A 304 -21.86 -1.14 2.95
C TYR A 304 -22.95 -0.15 3.41
N TYR A 305 -24.07 -0.03 2.69
CA TYR A 305 -25.22 0.81 3.06
C TYR A 305 -26.33 0.07 3.84
N GLY A 306 -26.05 -1.11 4.39
CA GLY A 306 -26.98 -1.84 5.27
C GLY A 306 -27.86 -2.87 4.56
N VAL A 307 -27.76 -2.98 3.24
CA VAL A 307 -28.59 -3.88 2.44
C VAL A 307 -27.91 -5.24 2.29
N ASP A 308 -28.47 -6.28 2.93
CA ASP A 308 -27.91 -7.64 2.87
C ASP A 308 -28.26 -8.38 1.57
N LEU A 309 -27.63 -7.96 0.47
CA LEU A 309 -27.74 -8.62 -0.83
C LEU A 309 -26.42 -9.27 -1.23
N THR A 310 -26.46 -10.57 -1.49
CA THR A 310 -25.42 -11.30 -2.21
C THR A 310 -25.50 -11.03 -3.71
N PRO A 311 -24.45 -11.30 -4.50
CA PRO A 311 -24.51 -11.20 -5.96
C PRO A 311 -25.68 -12.01 -6.57
N ALA A 312 -25.95 -13.22 -6.09
CA ALA A 312 -27.06 -14.04 -6.58
C ALA A 312 -28.42 -13.36 -6.34
N SER A 313 -28.70 -12.95 -5.10
CA SER A 313 -29.96 -12.29 -4.74
C SER A 313 -30.16 -10.95 -5.47
N LEU A 314 -29.09 -10.18 -5.66
CA LEU A 314 -29.15 -8.95 -6.46
C LEU A 314 -29.46 -9.24 -7.94
N SER A 315 -28.85 -10.27 -8.53
CA SER A 315 -29.17 -10.72 -9.90
C SER A 315 -30.65 -11.03 -10.05
N ASP A 316 -31.21 -11.81 -9.11
CA ASP A 316 -32.62 -12.19 -9.12
C ASP A 316 -33.56 -11.00 -8.94
N CYS A 317 -33.27 -10.12 -7.97
CA CYS A 317 -34.07 -8.92 -7.76
C CYS A 317 -34.10 -8.02 -9.01
N MET A 318 -32.94 -7.82 -9.63
CA MET A 318 -32.84 -6.97 -10.82
C MET A 318 -33.49 -7.59 -12.05
N GLY A 319 -33.66 -8.92 -12.10
CA GLY A 319 -34.27 -9.62 -13.23
C GLY A 319 -33.60 -9.23 -14.56
N ASN A 320 -34.39 -8.85 -15.57
CA ASN A 320 -33.83 -8.48 -16.88
C ASN A 320 -32.98 -7.20 -16.89
N LYS A 321 -32.89 -6.50 -15.75
CA LYS A 321 -32.09 -5.28 -15.55
C LYS A 321 -30.73 -5.54 -14.93
N ALA A 322 -30.42 -6.79 -14.54
CA ALA A 322 -29.10 -7.16 -14.05
C ALA A 322 -28.05 -7.11 -15.17
N CYS A 323 -28.49 -7.39 -16.40
CA CYS A 323 -27.63 -7.43 -17.58
C CYS A 323 -28.39 -7.04 -18.87
N PRO A 324 -28.13 -5.87 -19.45
CA PRO A 324 -27.17 -4.85 -19.01
C PRO A 324 -27.56 -4.26 -17.65
N PHE A 325 -26.59 -3.77 -16.89
CA PHE A 325 -26.81 -3.33 -15.51
C PHE A 325 -27.50 -1.96 -15.44
N TYR A 326 -28.72 -1.89 -14.86
CA TYR A 326 -29.45 -0.63 -14.65
C TYR A 326 -29.19 -0.10 -13.24
N TRP A 327 -28.29 0.87 -13.13
CA TRP A 327 -27.85 1.48 -11.86
C TRP A 327 -28.99 1.99 -10.98
N TRP A 328 -29.93 2.73 -11.58
CA TRP A 328 -31.08 3.26 -10.83
C TRP A 328 -31.98 2.16 -10.28
N VAL A 329 -32.23 1.06 -11.02
CA VAL A 329 -33.08 -0.05 -10.55
C VAL A 329 -32.40 -0.80 -9.40
N ALA A 330 -31.10 -1.03 -9.51
CA ALA A 330 -30.32 -1.65 -8.44
C ALA A 330 -30.47 -0.86 -7.13
N GLY A 331 -30.27 0.45 -7.18
CA GLY A 331 -30.39 1.30 -6.00
C GLY A 331 -31.82 1.52 -5.51
N SER A 332 -32.73 1.94 -6.37
CA SER A 332 -34.10 2.29 -5.95
C SER A 332 -34.95 1.08 -5.56
N SER A 333 -34.89 0.00 -6.34
CA SER A 333 -35.82 -1.11 -6.22
C SER A 333 -35.23 -2.25 -5.39
N CYS A 334 -33.99 -2.64 -5.67
CA CYS A 334 -33.37 -3.78 -4.98
C CYS A 334 -32.79 -3.42 -3.62
N SER A 335 -32.30 -2.18 -3.46
CA SER A 335 -31.77 -1.73 -2.17
C SER A 335 -32.85 -1.11 -1.26
N ASN A 336 -34.12 -1.15 -1.66
CA ASN A 336 -35.23 -0.47 -0.96
C ASN A 336 -34.98 1.04 -0.72
N GLY A 337 -34.16 1.66 -1.58
CA GLY A 337 -33.77 3.07 -1.48
C GLY A 337 -32.68 3.38 -0.45
N GLU A 338 -32.07 2.38 0.20
CA GLU A 338 -30.99 2.57 1.17
C GLU A 338 -29.66 2.94 0.50
N ALA A 339 -29.37 2.35 -0.68
CA ALA A 339 -28.28 2.72 -1.56
C ALA A 339 -28.82 3.45 -2.81
N GLN A 340 -28.80 4.78 -2.80
CA GLN A 340 -29.35 5.62 -3.86
C GLN A 340 -28.31 5.89 -4.94
N TYR A 341 -28.65 5.61 -6.20
CA TYR A 341 -27.77 5.94 -7.31
C TYR A 341 -27.74 7.45 -7.54
N GLU A 342 -26.56 8.07 -7.38
CA GLU A 342 -26.37 9.51 -7.53
C GLU A 342 -25.86 9.90 -8.92
N GLY A 343 -25.45 8.92 -9.72
CA GLY A 343 -25.07 9.13 -11.11
C GLY A 343 -23.69 8.62 -11.47
N LYS A 344 -23.30 8.98 -12.69
CA LYS A 344 -22.01 8.66 -13.30
C LYS A 344 -21.18 9.92 -13.43
N LYS A 345 -19.88 9.80 -13.16
CA LYS A 345 -18.89 10.85 -13.45
C LYS A 345 -17.78 10.28 -14.33
N ASP A 346 -17.17 11.12 -15.15
CA ASP A 346 -15.91 10.78 -15.79
C ASP A 346 -14.80 10.71 -14.73
N PHE A 347 -13.80 9.88 -14.99
CA PHE A 347 -12.70 9.70 -14.07
C PHE A 347 -11.78 10.93 -14.04
N SER A 348 -11.53 11.43 -12.84
CA SER A 348 -10.33 12.21 -12.50
C SER A 348 -9.88 11.82 -11.09
N TRP A 349 -8.58 12.00 -10.79
CA TRP A 349 -8.05 11.75 -9.45
C TRP A 349 -8.74 12.61 -8.39
N SER A 350 -8.91 13.90 -8.67
CA SER A 350 -9.62 14.83 -7.79
C SER A 350 -11.07 14.41 -7.51
N GLN A 351 -11.78 13.89 -8.52
CA GLN A 351 -13.13 13.41 -8.34
C GLN A 351 -13.16 12.15 -7.48
N LEU A 352 -12.26 11.19 -7.73
CA LEU A 352 -12.16 9.97 -6.94
C LEU A 352 -11.84 10.29 -5.47
N GLU A 353 -10.84 11.13 -5.21
CA GLU A 353 -10.51 11.60 -3.86
C GLU A 353 -11.67 12.32 -3.19
N TYR A 354 -12.37 13.21 -3.90
CA TYR A 354 -13.53 13.89 -3.34
C TYR A 354 -14.60 12.90 -2.88
N GLN A 355 -14.80 11.79 -3.60
CA GLN A 355 -15.72 10.75 -3.15
C GLN A 355 -15.20 9.98 -1.93
N LEU A 356 -13.93 9.57 -1.96
CA LEU A 356 -13.36 8.72 -0.91
C LEU A 356 -13.15 9.48 0.40
N ASN A 357 -12.62 10.70 0.32
CA ASN A 357 -12.06 11.42 1.47
C ASN A 357 -12.96 12.57 1.96
N HIS A 358 -13.75 13.18 1.07
CA HIS A 358 -14.70 14.23 1.48
C HIS A 358 -16.10 13.67 1.73
N ASN A 359 -16.60 12.83 0.82
CA ASN A 359 -17.89 12.17 0.97
C ASN A 359 -17.82 10.87 1.79
N ASN A 360 -16.63 10.44 2.20
CA ASN A 360 -16.39 9.25 3.03
C ASN A 360 -17.11 7.99 2.51
N ARG A 361 -17.04 7.73 1.20
CA ARG A 361 -17.75 6.60 0.59
C ARG A 361 -16.91 5.83 -0.43
N PRO A 362 -17.08 4.50 -0.53
CA PRO A 362 -16.47 3.71 -1.57
C PRO A 362 -17.09 4.02 -2.95
N VAL A 363 -16.34 3.77 -4.02
CA VAL A 363 -16.73 4.13 -5.39
C VAL A 363 -16.56 2.96 -6.34
N ILE A 364 -17.59 2.67 -7.14
CA ILE A 364 -17.45 1.68 -8.22
C ILE A 364 -16.73 2.35 -9.39
N LEU A 365 -15.54 1.84 -9.72
CA LEU A 365 -14.67 2.33 -10.78
C LEU A 365 -14.74 1.39 -11.99
N ARG A 366 -15.08 1.96 -13.15
CA ARG A 366 -14.98 1.27 -14.44
C ARG A 366 -13.57 1.39 -14.99
N LEU A 367 -12.98 0.24 -15.23
CA LEU A 367 -11.73 0.03 -15.94
C LEU A 367 -12.05 -0.41 -17.36
N HIS A 368 -11.29 0.06 -18.34
CA HIS A 368 -11.50 -0.29 -19.74
C HIS A 368 -10.20 -0.63 -20.45
N ARG A 369 -10.23 -1.73 -21.22
CA ARG A 369 -9.19 -2.07 -22.18
C ARG A 369 -9.81 -2.67 -23.45
N LYS A 370 -9.89 -3.99 -23.57
CA LYS A 370 -10.65 -4.69 -24.62
C LYS A 370 -12.12 -4.88 -24.21
N HIS A 371 -12.32 -5.04 -22.91
CA HIS A 371 -13.62 -5.16 -22.25
C HIS A 371 -13.65 -4.23 -21.04
N ASP A 372 -14.85 -4.02 -20.49
CA ASP A 372 -15.03 -3.32 -19.23
C ASP A 372 -14.86 -4.27 -18.06
N HIS A 373 -14.19 -3.77 -17.01
CA HIS A 373 -14.13 -4.40 -15.70
C HIS A 373 -14.52 -3.37 -14.65
N PHE A 374 -15.11 -3.84 -13.55
CA PHE A 374 -15.60 -2.97 -12.49
C PHE A 374 -15.01 -3.45 -11.16
N VAL A 375 -14.44 -2.51 -10.42
CA VAL A 375 -13.85 -2.72 -9.10
C VAL A 375 -14.44 -1.71 -8.13
N LEU A 376 -14.38 -2.00 -6.83
CA LEU A 376 -14.83 -1.09 -5.79
C LEU A 376 -13.62 -0.45 -5.10
N VAL A 377 -13.43 0.86 -5.27
CA VAL A 377 -12.36 1.61 -4.62
C VAL A 377 -12.79 1.98 -3.21
N LEU A 378 -11.92 1.69 -2.23
CA LEU A 378 -12.22 1.80 -0.80
C LEU A 378 -11.57 3.04 -0.17
N SER A 379 -10.32 3.30 -0.55
CA SER A 379 -9.50 4.35 0.02
C SER A 379 -8.34 4.70 -0.92
N GLY A 380 -7.77 5.89 -0.73
CA GLY A 380 -6.57 6.33 -1.42
C GLY A 380 -6.53 7.84 -1.63
N SER A 381 -5.38 8.32 -2.08
CA SER A 381 -5.13 9.74 -2.34
C SER A 381 -4.03 9.97 -3.37
N GLY A 382 -4.01 11.18 -3.92
CA GLY A 382 -3.08 11.63 -4.95
C GLY A 382 -3.36 11.05 -6.33
N SER A 383 -2.39 11.19 -7.23
CA SER A 383 -2.50 10.78 -8.63
C SER A 383 -1.81 9.46 -8.97
N ASN A 384 -1.30 8.74 -7.97
CA ASN A 384 -0.63 7.45 -8.17
C ASN A 384 -1.62 6.30 -7.91
N PRO A 385 -1.94 5.45 -8.90
CA PRO A 385 -2.84 4.30 -8.71
C PRO A 385 -2.38 3.34 -7.61
N ALA A 386 -1.08 3.28 -7.33
CA ALA A 386 -0.54 2.45 -6.26
C ALA A 386 -1.06 2.91 -4.87
N ASN A 387 -1.49 4.15 -4.72
CA ASN A 387 -2.01 4.67 -3.44
C ASN A 387 -3.47 4.28 -3.16
N TYR A 388 -4.12 3.58 -4.08
CA TYR A 388 -5.55 3.26 -3.97
C TYR A 388 -5.76 1.77 -3.68
N THR A 389 -6.59 1.52 -2.67
CA THR A 389 -7.04 0.17 -2.28
C THR A 389 -8.39 -0.12 -2.92
N ILE A 390 -8.50 -1.31 -3.52
CA ILE A 390 -9.71 -1.79 -4.20
C ILE A 390 -10.13 -3.16 -3.71
N HIS A 391 -11.42 -3.43 -3.76
CA HIS A 391 -11.97 -4.77 -3.84
C HIS A 391 -12.23 -5.12 -5.31
N ASP A 392 -11.59 -6.17 -5.78
CA ASP A 392 -11.71 -6.67 -7.14
C ASP A 392 -12.60 -7.93 -7.20
N PRO A 393 -13.82 -7.85 -7.75
CA PRO A 393 -14.69 -9.00 -7.82
C PRO A 393 -14.21 -10.09 -8.79
N GLY A 394 -13.25 -9.79 -9.69
CA GLY A 394 -12.84 -10.69 -10.77
C GLY A 394 -11.94 -11.85 -10.35
N VAL A 395 -11.41 -11.83 -9.12
CA VAL A 395 -10.48 -12.85 -8.61
C VAL A 395 -11.00 -13.44 -7.29
N ILE A 396 -10.41 -14.52 -6.78
CA ILE A 396 -10.93 -15.19 -5.57
C ILE A 396 -10.61 -14.37 -4.31
N GLN A 397 -9.35 -13.95 -4.14
CA GLN A 397 -8.83 -13.11 -3.06
C GLN A 397 -8.56 -11.68 -3.55
N GLY A 398 -9.60 -11.04 -4.04
CA GLY A 398 -9.56 -9.68 -4.59
C GLY A 398 -9.70 -8.59 -3.55
N ALA A 399 -9.77 -8.94 -2.27
CA ALA A 399 -9.90 -7.99 -1.19
C ALA A 399 -8.62 -7.15 -1.04
N ASN A 400 -8.78 -5.84 -0.86
CA ASN A 400 -7.70 -4.91 -0.55
C ASN A 400 -6.51 -4.98 -1.54
N MET A 401 -6.79 -5.17 -2.83
CA MET A 401 -5.80 -5.07 -3.89
C MET A 401 -5.41 -3.62 -4.14
N ARG A 402 -4.27 -3.39 -4.79
CA ARG A 402 -3.88 -2.06 -5.26
C ARG A 402 -4.41 -1.82 -6.68
N LEU A 403 -4.86 -0.59 -6.96
CA LEU A 403 -5.37 -0.23 -8.29
C LEU A 403 -4.29 -0.32 -9.40
N ASP A 404 -3.01 -0.19 -9.04
CA ASP A 404 -1.89 -0.35 -9.96
C ASP A 404 -1.76 -1.76 -10.56
N ALA A 405 -2.40 -2.77 -9.96
CA ALA A 405 -2.54 -4.12 -10.53
C ALA A 405 -3.20 -4.10 -11.92
N TYR A 406 -3.96 -3.05 -12.24
CA TYR A 406 -4.60 -2.85 -13.54
C TYR A 406 -3.90 -1.82 -14.41
N THR A 407 -3.54 -0.66 -13.86
CA THR A 407 -2.94 0.42 -14.68
C THR A 407 -1.56 0.05 -15.21
N SER A 408 -0.81 -0.81 -14.51
CA SER A 408 0.45 -1.37 -15.04
C SER A 408 0.25 -2.21 -16.31
N LYS A 409 -0.97 -2.72 -16.51
CA LYS A 409 -1.39 -3.53 -17.66
C LYS A 409 -2.23 -2.71 -18.66
N SER A 410 -1.96 -1.41 -18.79
CA SER A 410 -2.60 -0.53 -19.78
C SER A 410 -4.13 -0.40 -19.68
N TRP A 411 -4.72 -0.74 -18.53
CA TRP A 411 -6.14 -0.46 -18.29
C TRP A 411 -6.36 1.04 -18.09
N LYS A 412 -7.42 1.55 -18.73
CA LYS A 412 -7.81 2.95 -18.62
C LYS A 412 -8.87 3.11 -17.54
N LEU A 413 -8.67 4.05 -16.64
CA LEU A 413 -9.67 4.47 -15.66
C LEU A 413 -10.70 5.35 -16.40
N LYS A 414 -11.98 4.97 -16.39
CA LYS A 414 -13.00 5.59 -17.27
C LYS A 414 -14.03 6.40 -16.51
N ASN A 415 -14.84 5.72 -15.70
CA ASN A 415 -16.01 6.31 -15.08
C ASN A 415 -16.10 5.89 -13.61
N LEU A 416 -16.65 6.80 -12.81
CA LEU A 416 -17.04 6.56 -11.42
C LEU A 416 -18.56 6.41 -11.39
N TYR A 417 -19.05 5.39 -10.69
CA TYR A 417 -20.47 5.17 -10.43
C TYR A 417 -20.72 5.35 -8.95
N LEU A 418 -21.57 6.32 -8.64
CA LEU A 418 -21.74 6.85 -7.29
C LEU A 418 -23.06 6.35 -6.72
N TYR A 419 -22.98 5.77 -5.52
CA TYR A 419 -24.12 5.56 -4.65
C TYR A 419 -23.95 6.41 -3.40
N GLY A 420 -25.07 6.89 -2.86
CA GLY A 420 -25.17 7.49 -1.55
C GLY A 420 -26.13 6.70 -0.68
N GLY A 421 -26.05 6.89 0.63
CA GLY A 421 -26.85 6.15 1.60
C GLY A 421 -26.31 6.37 3.00
N GLN A 422 -27.02 5.88 3.99
CA GLN A 422 -26.48 5.79 5.35
C GLN A 422 -25.62 4.54 5.43
N PRO A 423 -24.30 4.65 5.68
CA PRO A 423 -23.47 3.47 5.87
C PRO A 423 -24.08 2.60 6.98
N ALA A 424 -24.03 1.29 6.80
CA ALA A 424 -24.44 0.35 7.83
C ALA A 424 -23.74 0.77 9.12
N SER A 425 -24.48 1.17 10.15
CA SER A 425 -23.85 1.21 11.47
C SER A 425 -23.27 -0.17 11.69
N ASN A 426 -22.03 -0.32 12.17
CA ASN A 426 -21.66 -1.60 12.79
C ASN A 426 -22.63 -1.74 13.94
N ILE A 427 -23.76 -2.39 13.69
CA ILE A 427 -24.62 -2.90 14.71
C ILE A 427 -23.71 -3.92 15.35
N VAL A 428 -23.03 -3.48 16.43
CA VAL A 428 -22.58 -4.39 17.46
C VAL A 428 -23.86 -5.07 17.86
N ILE A 429 -24.14 -6.24 17.27
CA ILE A 429 -25.17 -7.12 17.77
C ILE A 429 -24.62 -7.50 19.13
N ALA A 430 -24.96 -6.72 20.14
CA ALA A 430 -24.85 -7.16 21.51
C ALA A 430 -25.64 -8.47 21.52
N GLU A 431 -24.96 -9.58 21.78
CA GLU A 431 -25.54 -10.93 21.86
C GLU A 431 -26.51 -11.08 23.04
N ASN A 432 -27.26 -10.03 23.40
CA ASN A 432 -28.33 -10.09 24.36
C ASN A 432 -29.67 -10.26 23.64
N SER A 433 -30.01 -11.54 23.49
CA SER A 433 -31.39 -12.05 23.55
C SER A 433 -32.39 -11.42 22.58
N ILE A 434 -32.20 -11.62 21.27
CA ILE A 434 -33.35 -11.61 20.36
C ILE A 434 -34.11 -12.92 20.58
N SER A 435 -35.30 -12.80 21.16
CA SER A 435 -36.23 -13.91 21.30
C SER A 435 -36.61 -14.45 19.92
N ILE A 436 -36.15 -15.66 19.61
CA ILE A 436 -36.42 -16.45 18.40
C ILE A 436 -37.92 -16.78 18.38
N SER A 437 -38.74 -15.83 17.97
CA SER A 437 -40.19 -16.02 17.79
C SER A 437 -40.70 -15.65 16.39
N LYS A 438 -39.81 -15.21 15.48
CA LYS A 438 -40.17 -14.88 14.08
C LYS A 438 -39.38 -15.63 13.00
N ALA A 439 -38.45 -16.52 13.38
CA ALA A 439 -37.73 -17.37 12.43
C ALA A 439 -38.49 -18.67 12.06
N LEU A 440 -39.67 -18.90 12.63
CA LEU A 440 -40.47 -20.11 12.40
C LEU A 440 -41.48 -20.01 11.24
N ASP A 441 -41.68 -18.83 10.63
CA ASP A 441 -42.63 -18.69 9.51
C ASP A 441 -42.02 -18.97 8.11
N PHE A 442 -40.71 -19.19 8.01
CA PHE A 442 -40.07 -19.55 6.72
C PHE A 442 -39.96 -21.07 6.49
N ALA A 443 -40.08 -21.88 7.54
CA ALA A 443 -40.06 -23.34 7.42
C ALA A 443 -41.37 -23.90 6.84
N ASP A 444 -42.49 -23.19 6.99
CA ASP A 444 -43.81 -23.63 6.50
C ASP A 444 -44.05 -23.34 5.01
N ALA A 445 -43.19 -22.51 4.38
CA ALA A 445 -43.25 -22.20 2.95
C ALA A 445 -42.52 -23.24 2.05
N ILE A 446 -41.72 -24.14 2.64
CA ILE A 446 -40.95 -25.14 1.87
C ILE A 446 -41.73 -26.46 1.69
N GLN A 447 -42.87 -26.64 2.38
CA GLN A 447 -43.64 -27.88 2.33
C GLN A 447 -44.79 -27.93 1.30
N LYS A 448 -44.94 -26.93 0.41
CA LYS A 448 -46.05 -26.88 -0.57
C LYS A 448 -45.64 -26.61 -2.02
N VAL A 449 -44.44 -27.03 -2.43
CA VAL A 449 -44.08 -27.05 -3.86
C VAL A 449 -44.22 -28.48 -4.40
N PRO A 450 -45.14 -28.75 -5.34
CA PRO A 450 -45.30 -30.08 -5.92
C PRO A 450 -44.05 -30.49 -6.73
N PRO A 451 -43.59 -31.75 -6.63
CA PRO A 451 -42.38 -32.20 -7.28
C PRO A 451 -42.67 -32.59 -8.74
N GLN A 452 -43.02 -31.63 -9.60
CA GLN A 452 -43.08 -31.87 -11.05
C GLN A 452 -42.60 -30.64 -11.82
N SER A 453 -41.59 -30.86 -12.68
CA SER A 453 -40.97 -29.94 -13.65
C SER A 453 -39.55 -29.42 -13.30
N LEU A 454 -38.64 -30.33 -12.94
CA LEU A 454 -37.19 -30.14 -13.12
C LEU A 454 -36.67 -31.15 -14.16
N VAL A 455 -37.15 -31.03 -15.39
CA VAL A 455 -36.55 -31.70 -16.55
C VAL A 455 -36.51 -30.70 -17.70
N SER A 456 -35.36 -30.62 -18.36
CA SER A 456 -35.00 -29.77 -19.52
C SER A 456 -34.57 -28.34 -19.19
N VAL A 457 -33.27 -28.16 -18.95
CA VAL A 457 -32.30 -27.60 -19.92
C VAL A 457 -30.90 -28.08 -19.48
N LEU A 458 -30.57 -29.33 -19.79
CA LEU A 458 -29.17 -29.78 -19.90
C LEU A 458 -28.78 -29.45 -21.35
N GLU A 459 -28.29 -28.23 -21.55
CA GLU A 459 -27.69 -27.83 -22.81
C GLU A 459 -26.46 -28.73 -23.04
N THR A 460 -26.60 -29.61 -24.00
CA THR A 460 -25.65 -30.67 -24.32
C THR A 460 -24.40 -30.02 -24.91
N ARG A 461 -23.44 -29.65 -24.06
CA ARG A 461 -22.05 -29.57 -24.52
C ARG A 461 -21.67 -30.98 -24.94
N GLN A 462 -21.46 -31.13 -26.23
CA GLN A 462 -20.93 -32.30 -26.90
C GLN A 462 -19.69 -32.80 -26.13
N LEU A 463 -19.90 -33.78 -25.24
CA LEU A 463 -18.87 -34.48 -24.48
C LEU A 463 -18.04 -35.26 -25.49
N SER A 464 -17.00 -34.61 -26.03
CA SER A 464 -15.79 -35.31 -26.47
C SER A 464 -15.39 -36.28 -25.36
N ALA A 465 -15.13 -37.54 -25.72
CA ALA A 465 -14.78 -38.66 -24.82
C ALA A 465 -14.22 -38.19 -23.48
N SER A 466 -14.91 -38.53 -22.37
CA SER A 466 -14.54 -38.16 -21.00
C SER A 466 -13.03 -38.29 -20.82
N SER A 467 -12.31 -37.16 -20.78
CA SER A 467 -10.87 -37.20 -20.62
C SER A 467 -10.57 -37.77 -19.24
N VAL A 468 -9.64 -38.71 -19.19
CA VAL A 468 -9.23 -39.39 -17.94
C VAL A 468 -8.79 -38.38 -16.88
N VAL A 469 -8.17 -37.26 -17.33
CA VAL A 469 -7.77 -36.14 -16.49
C VAL A 469 -8.56 -34.90 -16.86
N THR A 470 -9.05 -34.16 -15.86
CA THR A 470 -9.72 -32.87 -16.01
C THR A 470 -9.15 -31.86 -15.03
N GLY A 471 -9.39 -30.57 -15.27
CA GLY A 471 -9.01 -29.53 -14.32
C GLY A 471 -9.40 -28.13 -14.76
N SER A 472 -9.14 -27.17 -13.88
CA SER A 472 -9.43 -25.75 -14.04
C SER A 472 -8.31 -24.89 -13.45
N VAL A 473 -8.25 -23.66 -13.93
CA VAL A 473 -7.37 -22.61 -13.39
C VAL A 473 -8.18 -21.34 -13.21
N GLU A 474 -8.07 -20.74 -12.03
CA GLU A 474 -8.73 -19.49 -11.66
C GLU A 474 -7.70 -18.53 -11.07
N THR A 475 -7.81 -17.22 -11.34
CA THR A 475 -6.92 -16.24 -10.69
C THR A 475 -7.32 -16.09 -9.24
N TYR A 476 -6.37 -16.37 -8.34
CA TYR A 476 -6.57 -16.27 -6.90
C TYR A 476 -6.31 -14.84 -6.41
N ARG A 477 -5.15 -14.26 -6.73
CA ARG A 477 -4.78 -12.89 -6.33
C ARG A 477 -3.85 -12.27 -7.37
N MET A 478 -3.79 -10.94 -7.44
CA MET A 478 -2.89 -10.24 -8.35
C MET A 478 -2.26 -8.98 -7.72
N THR A 479 -1.04 -8.66 -8.14
CA THR A 479 -0.34 -7.40 -7.90
C THR A 479 0.01 -6.72 -9.24
N ALA A 480 0.73 -5.59 -9.18
CA ALA A 480 1.27 -4.94 -10.37
C ALA A 480 2.18 -5.86 -11.19
N VAL A 481 2.90 -6.78 -10.56
CA VAL A 481 4.01 -7.56 -11.16
C VAL A 481 3.85 -9.08 -11.07
N THR A 482 3.08 -9.59 -10.11
CA THR A 482 2.83 -11.03 -9.91
C THR A 482 1.35 -11.35 -9.84
N MET A 483 1.00 -12.62 -10.06
CA MET A 483 -0.32 -13.17 -9.79
C MET A 483 -0.20 -14.55 -9.16
N THR A 484 -1.12 -14.88 -8.28
CA THR A 484 -1.31 -16.23 -7.75
C THR A 484 -2.50 -16.84 -8.45
N VAL A 485 -2.35 -18.05 -8.97
CA VAL A 485 -3.45 -18.81 -9.59
C VAL A 485 -3.79 -20.03 -8.73
N GLN A 486 -5.08 -20.36 -8.67
CA GLN A 486 -5.58 -21.57 -8.05
C GLN A 486 -5.86 -22.62 -9.12
N LEU A 487 -5.35 -23.82 -8.88
CA LEU A 487 -5.50 -24.98 -9.75
C LEU A 487 -6.39 -26.02 -9.08
N THR A 488 -7.22 -26.67 -9.87
CA THR A 488 -8.01 -27.84 -9.43
C THR A 488 -7.93 -28.87 -10.54
N ALA A 489 -7.61 -30.11 -10.19
CA ALA A 489 -7.53 -31.19 -11.15
C ALA A 489 -7.99 -32.51 -10.52
N ASP A 490 -8.54 -33.38 -11.36
CA ASP A 490 -9.06 -34.70 -10.98
C ASP A 490 -8.70 -35.70 -12.09
N SER A 491 -8.40 -36.95 -11.71
CA SER A 491 -8.18 -38.06 -12.64
C SER A 491 -8.88 -39.33 -12.17
N THR A 492 -9.52 -40.02 -13.11
CA THR A 492 -10.13 -41.34 -12.85
C THR A 492 -9.11 -42.50 -12.86
N ALA A 493 -7.83 -42.23 -13.18
CA ALA A 493 -6.78 -43.25 -13.33
C ALA A 493 -5.61 -43.10 -12.33
N GLY A 494 -5.77 -42.26 -11.30
CA GLY A 494 -4.78 -42.09 -10.23
C GLY A 494 -4.66 -40.64 -9.76
N ASN A 495 -3.64 -40.36 -8.96
CA ASN A 495 -3.40 -38.99 -8.48
C ASN A 495 -2.82 -38.10 -9.58
N ILE A 496 -3.10 -36.80 -9.49
CA ILE A 496 -2.42 -35.77 -10.29
C ILE A 496 -1.00 -35.58 -9.74
N THR A 497 0.00 -35.75 -10.60
CA THR A 497 1.43 -35.71 -10.21
C THR A 497 2.13 -34.48 -10.74
N GLU A 498 1.79 -34.05 -11.95
CA GLU A 498 2.47 -32.94 -12.62
C GLU A 498 1.47 -31.95 -13.25
N MET A 499 1.94 -30.73 -13.44
CA MET A 499 1.27 -29.67 -14.16
C MET A 499 2.24 -29.00 -15.16
N LEU A 500 1.73 -28.61 -16.32
CA LEU A 500 2.43 -27.76 -17.28
C LEU A 500 1.67 -26.44 -17.35
N ILE A 501 2.30 -25.35 -16.89
CA ILE A 501 1.66 -24.03 -16.80
C ILE A 501 2.42 -23.00 -17.62
N TRP A 502 1.69 -22.17 -18.37
CA TRP A 502 2.23 -21.08 -19.16
C TRP A 502 1.24 -19.93 -19.25
N THR A 503 1.72 -18.76 -19.66
CA THR A 503 0.91 -17.54 -19.80
C THR A 503 1.17 -16.86 -21.15
N ASP A 504 0.42 -15.81 -21.46
CA ASP A 504 0.66 -14.96 -22.63
C ASP A 504 2.00 -14.21 -22.58
N SER A 505 2.58 -14.03 -21.38
CA SER A 505 3.89 -13.39 -21.19
C SER A 505 5.03 -14.38 -20.91
N MET A 506 4.73 -15.68 -20.75
CA MET A 506 5.69 -16.70 -20.34
C MET A 506 5.36 -18.04 -20.99
N SER A 507 6.18 -18.50 -21.93
CA SER A 507 6.10 -19.87 -22.46
C SER A 507 6.74 -20.87 -21.51
N SER A 508 6.18 -22.08 -21.41
CA SER A 508 6.80 -23.20 -20.70
C SER A 508 6.60 -24.51 -21.47
N THR A 509 7.62 -25.37 -21.45
CA THR A 509 7.55 -26.76 -21.92
C THR A 509 7.89 -27.76 -20.81
N THR A 510 8.07 -27.27 -19.58
CA THR A 510 8.57 -28.06 -18.45
C THR A 510 7.41 -28.46 -17.55
N TRP A 511 7.28 -29.76 -17.30
CA TRP A 511 6.36 -30.30 -16.31
C TRP A 511 6.90 -30.03 -14.91
N LEU A 512 6.05 -29.50 -14.04
CA LEU A 512 6.32 -29.18 -12.65
C LEU A 512 5.50 -30.11 -11.75
N PRO A 513 5.94 -30.43 -10.53
CA PRO A 513 5.10 -31.10 -9.55
C PRO A 513 3.78 -30.35 -9.34
N TYR A 514 2.68 -31.09 -9.22
CA TYR A 514 1.36 -30.50 -9.01
C TYR A 514 1.27 -29.78 -7.66
N THR A 515 0.71 -28.57 -7.68
CA THR A 515 0.35 -27.77 -6.50
C THR A 515 -0.97 -27.06 -6.78
N THR A 516 -1.72 -26.74 -5.72
CA THR A 516 -3.00 -26.04 -5.83
C THR A 516 -2.85 -24.53 -6.01
N LEU A 517 -1.70 -23.95 -5.64
CA LEU A 517 -1.40 -22.53 -5.78
C LEU A 517 -0.04 -22.33 -6.45
N VAL A 518 0.00 -21.45 -7.45
CA VAL A 518 1.22 -21.11 -8.20
C VAL A 518 1.34 -19.60 -8.31
N GLU A 519 2.53 -19.07 -7.99
CA GLU A 519 2.87 -17.68 -8.26
C GLU A 519 3.53 -17.55 -9.64
N LEU A 520 3.04 -16.61 -10.43
CA LEU A 520 3.44 -16.36 -11.80
C LEU A 520 3.68 -14.85 -12.01
N PRO A 521 4.48 -14.44 -13.01
CA PRO A 521 4.46 -13.07 -13.49
C PRO A 521 3.02 -12.65 -13.84
N ALA A 522 2.65 -11.42 -13.52
CA ALA A 522 1.29 -10.96 -13.78
C ALA A 522 1.00 -11.00 -15.29
N SER A 523 0.00 -11.79 -15.67
CA SER A 523 -0.34 -12.10 -17.05
C SER A 523 -1.86 -12.04 -17.25
N GLU A 524 -2.33 -12.02 -18.49
CA GLU A 524 -3.76 -11.90 -18.81
C GLU A 524 -4.44 -13.25 -19.04
N GLU A 525 -3.69 -14.17 -19.61
CA GLU A 525 -4.14 -15.49 -19.99
C GLU A 525 -3.26 -16.54 -19.32
N ILE A 526 -3.91 -17.52 -18.70
CA ILE A 526 -3.25 -18.62 -18.04
C ILE A 526 -3.73 -19.90 -18.68
N TYR A 527 -2.78 -20.76 -18.98
CA TYR A 527 -3.03 -22.06 -19.56
C TYR A 527 -2.37 -23.11 -18.69
N VAL A 528 -3.09 -24.21 -18.44
CA VAL A 528 -2.55 -25.33 -17.68
C VAL A 528 -2.97 -26.66 -18.29
N ARG A 529 -2.07 -27.63 -18.23
CA ARG A 529 -2.38 -29.07 -18.42
C ARG A 529 -1.94 -29.82 -17.18
N PHE A 530 -2.65 -30.91 -16.90
CA PHE A 530 -2.38 -31.80 -15.77
C PHE A 530 -1.97 -33.17 -16.28
N LYS A 531 -1.13 -33.86 -15.51
CA LYS A 531 -0.72 -35.23 -15.78
C LYS A 531 -0.88 -36.07 -14.52
N ASP A 532 -1.40 -37.28 -14.67
CA ASP A 532 -1.57 -38.23 -13.57
C ASP A 532 -0.42 -39.27 -13.50
N GLU A 533 -0.46 -40.13 -12.48
CA GLU A 533 0.51 -41.23 -12.29
C GLU A 533 0.59 -42.19 -13.50
N SER A 534 -0.52 -42.34 -14.23
CA SER A 534 -0.65 -43.19 -15.42
C SER A 534 -0.20 -42.48 -16.71
N GLN A 535 0.39 -41.29 -16.62
CA GLN A 535 0.84 -40.45 -17.74
C GLN A 535 -0.29 -39.98 -18.67
N ASN A 536 -1.55 -40.01 -18.24
CA ASN A 536 -2.64 -39.39 -18.98
C ASN A 536 -2.52 -37.86 -18.86
N ILE A 537 -2.77 -37.13 -19.94
CA ILE A 537 -2.66 -35.67 -19.98
C ILE A 537 -4.04 -35.05 -20.22
N SER A 538 -4.40 -34.05 -19.42
CA SER A 538 -5.64 -33.30 -19.61
C SER A 538 -5.60 -32.45 -20.90
N PRO A 539 -6.76 -32.11 -21.47
CA PRO A 539 -6.87 -30.94 -22.34
C PRO A 539 -6.32 -29.68 -21.64
N SER A 540 -5.98 -28.65 -22.43
CA SER A 540 -5.60 -27.36 -21.85
C SER A 540 -6.80 -26.74 -21.13
N ALA A 541 -6.68 -26.51 -19.82
CA ALA A 541 -7.56 -25.60 -19.11
C ALA A 541 -7.08 -24.16 -19.33
N PHE A 542 -8.04 -23.25 -19.43
CA PHE A 542 -7.80 -21.83 -19.71
C PHE A 542 -8.46 -20.98 -18.61
N GLY A 543 -7.68 -20.04 -18.09
CA GLY A 543 -8.13 -19.00 -17.17
C GLY A 543 -7.73 -17.65 -17.71
N THR A 544 -8.49 -16.62 -17.38
CA THR A 544 -8.16 -15.26 -17.76
C THR A 544 -8.61 -14.29 -16.69
N LEU A 545 -7.86 -13.20 -16.54
CA LEU A 545 -8.31 -12.03 -15.77
C LEU A 545 -9.54 -11.37 -16.40
N PHE A 546 -9.80 -11.62 -17.69
CA PHE A 546 -10.90 -11.04 -18.41
C PHE A 546 -12.15 -11.90 -18.31
N THR A 547 -13.13 -11.40 -17.59
CA THR A 547 -14.51 -11.84 -17.79
C THR A 547 -14.90 -11.50 -19.24
N GLN A 548 -15.44 -12.47 -20.00
CA GLN A 548 -15.77 -12.25 -21.41
C GLN A 548 -16.86 -11.18 -21.48
N SER A 549 -16.49 -9.97 -21.91
CA SER A 549 -17.35 -8.79 -22.05
C SER A 549 -18.29 -8.55 -20.86
N GLY A 550 -17.88 -7.76 -19.86
CA GLY A 550 -18.82 -7.23 -18.88
C GLY A 550 -20.03 -6.56 -19.58
N PRO A 551 -21.23 -6.55 -18.95
CA PRO A 551 -22.40 -5.91 -19.53
C PRO A 551 -22.08 -4.50 -20.01
N SER A 552 -22.48 -4.16 -21.24
CA SER A 552 -22.52 -2.76 -21.65
C SER A 552 -23.46 -2.02 -20.71
N SER A 553 -22.95 -1.06 -19.93
CA SER A 553 -23.80 -0.20 -19.12
C SER A 553 -24.58 0.73 -20.05
N PHE A 554 -25.91 0.70 -20.00
CA PHE A 554 -26.73 1.72 -20.65
C PHE A 554 -26.98 2.87 -19.69
N ASP A 555 -26.66 4.10 -20.12
CA ASP A 555 -27.14 5.30 -19.46
C ASP A 555 -28.58 5.54 -19.92
N VAL A 556 -29.56 5.15 -19.11
CA VAL A 556 -30.95 5.55 -19.37
C VAL A 556 -31.19 6.86 -18.66
N PHE A 557 -31.09 7.96 -19.40
CA PHE A 557 -31.56 9.27 -18.94
C PHE A 557 -33.09 9.28 -19.00
N LEU A 558 -33.76 9.24 -17.85
CA LEU A 558 -35.19 9.49 -17.81
C LEU A 558 -35.46 10.95 -18.18
N PRO A 559 -36.40 11.26 -19.09
CA PRO A 559 -36.86 12.62 -19.29
C PRO A 559 -37.62 13.07 -18.03
N MET A 560 -37.05 13.99 -17.25
CA MET A 560 -37.78 14.65 -16.16
C MET A 560 -38.88 15.53 -16.77
N ILE A 561 -40.14 15.15 -16.55
CA ILE A 561 -41.29 16.01 -16.80
C ILE A 561 -41.34 17.03 -15.66
N LEU A 562 -40.97 18.27 -15.95
CA LEU A 562 -41.27 19.43 -15.11
C LEU A 562 -42.79 19.60 -15.03
N LYS A 563 -43.37 19.33 -13.87
CA LYS A 563 -44.70 19.87 -13.52
C LYS A 563 -44.56 21.39 -13.43
N ARG A 564 -45.35 22.10 -14.25
CA ARG A 564 -45.55 23.54 -14.14
C ARG A 564 -46.30 23.90 -12.87
#